data_AF-A0A6B3F9V2-F1
#
_entry.id   AF-A0A6B3F9V2-F1
#
_cell.length_a   1.000
_cell.length_b   1.000
_cell.length_c   1.000
_cell.angle_alpha   90.00
_cell.angle_beta   90.00
_cell.angle_gamma   90.00
#
_symmetry.space_group_name_H-M   'P 1'
#
loop_
_entity.id
_entity.type
_entity.pdbx_description
1 polymer ?
#
loop_
_entity_poly.entity_id
_entity_poly.type
_entity_poly.pdbx_seq_one_letter_code
_entity_poly.pdbx_strand_id
1 'polypeptide(L)'
;TEHLKKQWAEAAARIGIKLDPDYSAGPVSKEYVGVAVTYAGVGVRPMLHRNRVEQRKTLVILDEIHHAGDSKSWGEACLEAFEPATRRLALTGTPFRSDTNPIPFVTYAEGNDGIRRSAADYTYGYGN
;
A
#
# COMPACT_ATOMS: atom_id res chain seq x y z
N THR A 1 -4.38 -3.88 10.80
CA THR A 1 -4.70 -3.74 12.24
C THR A 1 -3.55 -3.02 12.94
N GLU A 2 -3.73 -2.52 14.16
CA GLU A 2 -2.66 -1.84 14.92
C GLU A 2 -1.43 -2.74 15.14
N HIS A 3 -1.66 -4.03 15.39
CA HIS A 3 -0.58 -5.01 15.57
C HIS A 3 0.31 -5.14 14.33
N LEU A 4 -0.28 -5.17 13.13
CA LEU A 4 0.47 -5.27 11.86
C LEU A 4 1.36 -4.05 11.59
N LYS A 5 0.92 -2.84 11.96
CA LYS A 5 1.76 -1.63 11.81
C LYS A 5 3.06 -1.75 12.62
N LYS A 6 2.96 -2.25 13.85
CA LYS A 6 4.12 -2.45 14.73
C LYS A 6 5.06 -3.51 14.18
N GLN A 7 4.53 -4.64 13.72
CA GLN A 7 5.33 -5.68 13.08
C GLN A 7 6.09 -5.17 11.85
N TRP A 8 5.43 -4.40 10.98
CA TRP A 8 6.07 -3.76 9.83
C TRP A 8 7.17 -2.78 10.24
N ALA A 9 6.91 -1.91 11.22
CA ALA A 9 7.89 -0.95 11.73
C ALA A 9 9.10 -1.64 12.36
N GLU A 10 8.89 -2.72 13.14
CA GLU A 10 9.97 -3.52 13.73
C GLU A 10 10.79 -4.26 12.67
N ALA A 11 10.14 -4.84 11.66
CA ALA A 11 10.82 -5.52 10.56
C ALA A 11 11.68 -4.54 9.74
N ALA A 12 11.13 -3.37 9.41
CA ALA A 12 11.85 -2.30 8.71
C ALA A 12 13.03 -1.76 9.56
N ALA A 13 12.85 -1.64 10.87
CA ALA A 13 13.90 -1.17 11.77
C ALA A 13 15.12 -2.11 11.80
N ARG A 14 14.92 -3.43 11.64
CA ARG A 14 16.02 -4.42 11.56
C ARG A 14 16.95 -4.19 10.37
N ILE A 15 16.47 -3.52 9.33
CA ILE A 15 17.26 -3.13 8.15
C ILE A 15 17.57 -1.63 8.10
N GLY A 16 17.41 -0.92 9.22
CA GLY A 16 17.76 0.50 9.35
C GLY A 16 16.69 1.48 8.89
N ILE A 17 15.47 1.03 8.59
CA ILE A 17 14.34 1.89 8.17
C ILE A 17 13.41 2.09 9.36
N LYS A 18 13.57 3.20 10.08
CA LYS A 18 12.71 3.54 11.23
C LYS A 18 11.39 4.15 10.74
N LEU A 19 10.29 3.42 10.93
CA LEU A 19 8.93 3.88 10.65
C LEU A 19 8.19 4.17 11.95
N ASP A 20 7.39 5.23 11.98
CA ASP A 20 6.48 5.54 13.08
C ASP A 20 5.18 4.72 12.95
N PRO A 21 4.90 3.73 13.82
CA PRO A 21 3.68 2.94 13.76
C PRO A 21 2.48 3.63 14.44
N ASP A 22 2.72 4.64 15.28
CA ASP A 22 1.71 5.32 16.09
C ASP A 22 1.28 6.66 15.45
N TYR A 23 1.84 6.98 14.27
CA TYR A 23 1.50 8.16 13.50
C TYR A 23 -0.01 8.26 13.20
N SER A 24 -0.58 9.43 13.49
CA SER A 24 -1.99 9.74 13.24
C SER A 24 -2.21 11.01 12.42
N ALA A 25 -1.42 12.07 12.67
CA ALA A 25 -1.48 13.34 11.95
C ALA A 25 -0.23 14.21 12.22
N GLY A 26 -0.05 15.26 11.41
CA GLY A 26 1.00 16.27 11.63
C GLY A 26 2.39 15.85 11.15
N PRO A 27 3.45 16.56 11.60
CA PRO A 27 4.84 16.22 11.30
C PRO A 27 5.24 14.87 11.90
N VAL A 28 6.06 14.10 11.16
CA VAL A 28 6.72 12.91 11.72
C VAL A 28 7.89 13.37 12.60
N SER A 29 8.09 12.71 13.74
CA SER A 29 9.30 12.91 14.56
C SER A 29 10.57 12.69 13.72
N LYS A 30 11.62 13.46 14.01
CA LYS A 30 12.90 13.41 13.28
C LYS A 30 13.62 12.07 13.43
N GLU A 31 13.22 11.23 14.39
CA GLU A 31 13.78 9.91 14.60
C GLU A 31 13.31 8.86 13.58
N TYR A 32 12.21 9.14 12.86
CA TYR A 32 11.64 8.27 11.85
C TYR A 32 11.82 8.85 10.45
N VAL A 33 12.02 7.96 9.49
CA VAL A 33 12.13 8.31 8.06
C VAL A 33 10.81 8.14 7.31
N GLY A 34 9.81 7.52 7.94
CA GLY A 34 8.50 7.25 7.37
C GLY A 34 7.49 6.83 8.43
N VAL A 35 6.33 6.35 7.99
CA VAL A 35 5.23 5.93 8.87
C VAL A 35 4.66 4.60 8.40
N ALA A 36 4.17 3.79 9.33
CA ALA A 36 3.35 2.63 9.02
C ALA A 36 1.89 2.98 9.31
N VAL A 37 0.99 2.76 8.34
CA VAL A 37 -0.43 3.12 8.44
C VAL A 37 -1.30 1.97 7.94
N THR A 38 -2.57 1.94 8.34
CA THR A 38 -3.55 0.97 7.84
C THR A 38 -4.31 1.55 6.66
N TYR A 39 -4.87 0.70 5.78
CA TYR A 39 -5.78 1.12 4.71
C TYR A 39 -6.97 1.93 5.26
N ALA A 40 -7.55 1.48 6.37
CA ALA A 40 -8.61 2.22 7.05
C ALA A 40 -8.13 3.61 7.52
N GLY A 41 -6.92 3.71 8.08
CA GLY A 41 -6.33 4.99 8.50
C GLY A 41 -6.12 5.95 7.34
N VAL A 42 -5.64 5.45 6.20
CA VAL A 42 -5.54 6.24 4.95
C VAL A 42 -6.93 6.69 4.50
N GLY A 43 -7.92 5.80 4.53
CA GLY A 43 -9.31 6.09 4.19
C GLY A 43 -9.94 7.21 5.01
N VAL A 44 -9.52 7.39 6.27
CA VAL A 44 -10.03 8.45 7.14
C VAL A 44 -9.51 9.84 6.72
N ARG A 45 -8.27 9.95 6.22
CA ARG A 45 -7.63 11.23 5.85
C ARG A 45 -6.69 11.09 4.64
N PRO A 46 -7.18 10.81 3.43
CA PRO A 46 -6.32 10.60 2.26
C PRO A 46 -5.45 11.84 1.94
N MET A 47 -6.00 13.05 2.06
CA MET A 47 -5.27 14.30 1.78
C MET A 47 -4.09 14.55 2.72
N LEU A 48 -4.13 14.06 3.96
CA LEU A 48 -2.99 14.14 4.89
C LEU A 48 -1.79 13.40 4.32
N HIS A 49 -2.03 12.20 3.76
CA HIS A 49 -1.01 11.37 3.15
C HIS A 49 -0.58 11.93 1.80
N ARG A 50 -1.52 12.41 0.97
CA ARG A 50 -1.23 13.06 -0.31
C ARG A 50 -0.24 14.23 -0.15
N ASN A 51 -0.56 15.17 0.74
CA ASN A 51 0.29 16.34 0.99
C ASN A 51 1.72 15.96 1.37
N ARG A 52 1.90 14.87 2.14
CA ARG A 52 3.23 14.37 2.51
C ARG A 52 4.00 13.81 1.31
N VAL A 53 3.30 13.01 0.50
CA VAL A 53 3.87 12.34 -0.68
C VAL A 53 4.22 13.36 -1.76
N GLU A 54 3.47 14.45 -1.90
CA GLU A 54 3.78 15.54 -2.84
C GLU A 54 5.00 16.36 -2.39
N GLN A 55 5.18 16.55 -1.08
CA GLN A 55 6.26 17.37 -0.53
C GLN A 55 7.63 16.68 -0.50
N ARG A 56 7.68 15.35 -0.66
CA ARG A 56 8.90 14.56 -0.51
C ARG A 56 8.94 13.41 -1.50
N LYS A 57 10.13 13.04 -1.96
CA LYS A 57 10.30 11.79 -2.69
C LYS A 57 9.93 10.63 -1.77
N THR A 58 8.86 9.91 -2.11
CA THR A 58 8.30 8.85 -1.26
C THR A 58 8.24 7.53 -2.01
N LEU A 59 8.71 6.48 -1.32
CA LEU A 59 8.39 5.09 -1.64
C LEU A 59 7.18 4.68 -0.81
N VAL A 60 6.11 4.24 -1.47
CA VAL A 60 4.94 3.65 -0.82
C VAL A 60 5.02 2.13 -0.98
N ILE A 61 4.94 1.40 0.12
CA ILE A 61 4.82 -0.06 0.12
C ILE A 61 3.39 -0.40 0.53
N LEU A 62 2.65 -1.04 -0.37
CA LEU A 62 1.27 -1.47 -0.16
C LEU A 62 1.29 -2.98 0.08
N ASP A 63 1.31 -3.36 1.36
CA ASP A 63 1.25 -4.77 1.76
C ASP A 63 -0.17 -5.32 1.63
N GLU A 64 -0.27 -6.57 1.18
CA GLU A 64 -1.52 -7.25 0.83
C GLU A 64 -2.53 -6.33 0.12
N ILE A 65 -2.09 -5.71 -0.98
CA ILE A 65 -2.82 -4.66 -1.70
C ILE A 65 -4.23 -5.09 -2.15
N HIS A 66 -4.48 -6.39 -2.24
CA HIS A 66 -5.82 -6.90 -2.52
C HIS A 66 -6.88 -6.42 -1.51
N HIS A 67 -6.49 -6.15 -0.26
CA HIS A 67 -7.36 -5.55 0.75
C HIS A 67 -7.76 -4.11 0.45
N ALA A 68 -6.99 -3.35 -0.34
CA ALA A 68 -7.41 -2.02 -0.79
C ALA A 68 -8.70 -2.09 -1.63
N GLY A 69 -8.99 -3.25 -2.24
CA GLY A 69 -10.25 -3.51 -2.91
C GLY A 69 -11.40 -3.96 -2.01
N ASP A 70 -11.18 -4.24 -0.72
CA ASP A 70 -12.23 -4.74 0.20
C ASP A 70 -13.35 -3.73 0.42
N SER A 71 -13.01 -2.44 0.32
CA SER A 71 -13.97 -1.36 0.21
C SER A 71 -13.57 -0.45 -0.93
N LYS A 72 -14.54 -0.06 -1.76
CA LYS A 72 -14.34 0.98 -2.80
C LYS A 72 -13.70 2.24 -2.23
N SER A 73 -14.07 2.63 -1.01
CA SER A 73 -13.53 3.82 -0.35
C SER A 73 -12.05 3.70 0.03
N TRP A 74 -11.54 2.51 0.33
CA TRP A 74 -10.12 2.30 0.61
C TRP A 74 -9.30 2.38 -0.67
N GLY A 75 -9.81 1.80 -1.76
CA GLY A 75 -9.18 1.91 -3.07
C GLY A 75 -9.07 3.36 -3.54
N GLU A 76 -10.18 4.10 -3.51
CA GLU A 76 -10.20 5.52 -3.87
C GLU A 76 -9.27 6.36 -2.98
N ALA A 77 -9.25 6.11 -1.67
CA ALA A 77 -8.36 6.81 -0.75
C ALA A 77 -6.88 6.50 -1.00
N CYS A 78 -6.53 5.25 -1.33
CA CYS A 78 -5.15 4.88 -1.68
C CYS A 78 -4.71 5.52 -2.98
N LEU A 79 -5.59 5.54 -3.98
CA LEU A 79 -5.33 6.22 -5.24
C LEU A 79 -5.06 7.71 -4.98
N GLU A 80 -5.97 8.39 -4.28
CA GLU A 80 -5.87 9.81 -3.94
C GLU A 80 -4.58 10.13 -3.15
N ALA A 81 -4.27 9.32 -2.14
CA ALA A 81 -3.12 9.53 -1.26
C ALA A 81 -1.77 9.26 -1.93
N PHE A 82 -1.68 8.25 -2.80
CA PHE A 82 -0.40 7.67 -3.22
C PHE A 82 -0.13 7.70 -4.72
N GLU A 83 -1.05 8.23 -5.54
CA GLU A 83 -0.80 8.57 -6.93
C GLU A 83 0.47 9.44 -7.15
N PRO A 84 0.77 10.47 -6.33
CA PRO A 84 1.96 11.29 -6.53
C PRO A 84 3.27 10.62 -6.04
N ALA A 85 3.20 9.39 -5.51
CA ALA A 85 4.40 8.72 -4.99
C ALA A 85 5.45 8.50 -6.08
N THR A 86 6.71 8.76 -5.74
CA THR A 86 7.84 8.60 -6.67
C THR A 86 8.00 7.14 -7.10
N ARG A 87 7.77 6.21 -6.17
CA ARG A 87 7.76 4.76 -6.41
C ARG A 87 6.68 4.11 -5.56
N ARG A 88 6.10 3.03 -6.07
CA ARG A 88 5.14 2.18 -5.37
C ARG A 88 5.60 0.73 -5.49
N LEU A 89 5.57 -0.01 -4.39
CA LEU A 89 5.75 -1.45 -4.34
C LEU A 89 4.45 -2.05 -3.81
N ALA A 90 3.73 -2.76 -4.68
CA ALA A 90 2.50 -3.45 -4.34
C ALA A 90 2.81 -4.93 -4.10
N LEU A 91 2.47 -5.44 -2.91
CA LEU A 91 2.71 -6.82 -2.49
C LEU A 91 1.37 -7.53 -2.28
N THR A 92 1.28 -8.80 -2.68
CA THR A 92 0.12 -9.64 -2.37
C THR A 92 0.52 -11.11 -2.49
N GLY A 93 0.09 -11.95 -1.54
CA GLY A 93 0.17 -13.41 -1.67
C GLY A 93 -0.98 -14.00 -2.50
N THR A 94 -2.07 -13.25 -2.66
CA THR A 94 -3.30 -13.68 -3.32
C THR A 94 -3.67 -12.67 -4.41
N PRO A 95 -3.07 -12.80 -5.61
CA PRO A 95 -3.28 -11.83 -6.69
C PRO A 95 -4.72 -11.89 -7.27
N PHE A 96 -5.48 -12.93 -6.96
CA PHE A 96 -6.81 -13.17 -7.52
C PHE A 96 -7.92 -12.45 -6.75
N ARG A 97 -8.84 -11.81 -7.47
CA ARG A 97 -10.17 -11.46 -6.96
C ARG A 97 -11.25 -11.97 -7.93
N SER A 98 -12.42 -12.22 -7.37
CA SER A 98 -13.64 -12.60 -8.08
C SER A 98 -14.59 -11.40 -8.29
N ASP A 99 -14.31 -10.23 -7.71
CA ASP A 99 -15.08 -9.01 -7.90
C ASP A 99 -14.47 -8.06 -8.95
N THR A 100 -15.29 -7.15 -9.48
CA THR A 100 -14.95 -6.26 -10.61
C THR A 100 -14.35 -4.93 -10.19
N ASN A 101 -14.08 -4.70 -8.89
CA ASN A 101 -13.54 -3.43 -8.43
C ASN A 101 -12.02 -3.41 -8.65
N PRO A 102 -11.49 -2.47 -9.46
CA PRO A 102 -10.06 -2.41 -9.71
C PRO A 102 -9.31 -2.03 -8.44
N ILE A 103 -8.28 -2.79 -8.10
CA ILE A 103 -7.33 -2.44 -7.04
C ILE A 103 -6.43 -1.31 -7.58
N PRO A 104 -6.24 -0.21 -6.85
CA PRO A 104 -5.33 0.86 -7.27
C PRO A 104 -3.93 0.33 -7.55
N PHE A 105 -3.29 0.88 -8.58
CA PHE A 105 -1.91 0.56 -8.97
C PHE A 105 -1.66 -0.88 -9.45
N VAL A 106 -2.70 -1.72 -9.54
CA VAL A 106 -2.59 -3.07 -10.10
C VAL A 106 -2.96 -3.07 -11.57
N THR A 107 -2.09 -3.63 -12.40
CA THR A 107 -2.36 -3.86 -13.82
C THR A 107 -3.22 -5.09 -13.99
N TYR A 108 -4.23 -5.02 -14.86
CA TYR A 108 -5.07 -6.16 -15.22
C TYR A 108 -4.88 -6.51 -16.70
N ALA A 109 -4.51 -7.75 -16.98
CA ALA A 109 -4.40 -8.29 -18.32
C ALA A 109 -5.64 -9.15 -18.65
N GLU A 110 -6.10 -9.08 -19.88
CA GLU A 110 -7.21 -9.91 -20.37
C GLU A 110 -6.70 -11.33 -20.65
N GLY A 111 -7.34 -12.33 -20.05
CA GLY A 111 -7.05 -13.74 -20.31
C GLY A 111 -7.72 -14.23 -21.60
N ASN A 112 -7.29 -15.40 -22.09
CA ASN A 112 -7.86 -16.03 -23.29
C ASN A 112 -9.36 -16.41 -23.15
N ASP A 113 -9.88 -16.39 -21.92
CA ASP A 113 -11.28 -16.62 -21.56
C ASP A 113 -12.07 -15.32 -21.38
N GLY A 114 -11.48 -14.15 -21.71
CA GLY A 114 -12.08 -12.83 -21.55
C GLY A 114 -12.09 -12.31 -20.11
N ILE A 115 -11.56 -13.08 -19.15
CA ILE A 115 -11.52 -12.70 -17.73
C ILE A 115 -10.24 -11.90 -17.47
N ARG A 116 -10.40 -10.69 -16.94
CA ARG A 116 -9.28 -9.85 -16.50
C ARG A 116 -8.66 -10.42 -15.22
N ARG A 117 -7.35 -10.65 -15.25
CA ARG A 117 -6.55 -11.11 -14.11
C ARG A 117 -5.48 -10.08 -13.79
N SER A 118 -5.14 -9.95 -12.52
CA SER A 118 -4.00 -9.13 -12.12
C SER A 118 -2.72 -9.66 -12.76
N ALA A 119 -1.90 -8.74 -13.25
CA ALA A 119 -0.61 -9.02 -13.86
C ALA A 119 0.48 -8.47 -12.95
N ALA A 120 1.31 -9.37 -12.40
CA ALA A 120 2.43 -8.99 -11.54
C ALA A 120 3.68 -8.74 -12.39
N ASP A 121 4.43 -7.68 -12.06
CA ASP A 121 5.73 -7.41 -12.68
C ASP A 121 6.76 -8.50 -12.32
N TYR A 122 6.63 -9.09 -11.12
CA TYR A 122 7.47 -10.16 -10.60
C TYR A 122 6.61 -11.14 -9.80
N THR A 123 6.90 -12.44 -9.93
CA THR A 123 6.29 -13.49 -9.10
C THR A 123 7.40 -14.31 -8.47
N TYR A 124 7.39 -14.39 -7.14
CA TYR A 124 8.27 -15.29 -6.39
C TYR A 124 7.43 -16.45 -5.87
N GLY A 125 7.63 -17.63 -6.45
CA GLY A 125 7.06 -18.86 -5.95
C GLY A 125 7.99 -19.52 -4.94
N TYR A 126 7.43 -20.34 -4.06
CA TYR A 126 8.20 -21.43 -3.49
C TYR A 126 8.51 -22.35 -4.67
N GLY A 127 9.77 -22.41 -5.11
CA GLY A 127 10.17 -23.24 -6.25
C GLY A 127 9.62 -24.67 -6.12
N ASN A 128 9.30 -25.30 -7.25
CA ASN A 128 8.98 -26.72 -7.27
C ASN A 128 10.10 -27.55 -6.65
#